data_AF-A0A8H5GUA2-F1
#
_entry.id   AF-A0A8H5GUA2-F1
#
_cell.length_a   1.000
_cell.length_b   1.000
_cell.length_c   1.000
_cell.angle_alpha   90.00
_cell.angle_beta   90.00
_cell.angle_gamma   90.00
#
_symmetry.space_group_name_H-M   'P 1'
#
loop_
_entity.id
_entity.type
_entity.pdbx_description
1 polymer ?
#
loop_
_entity_poly.entity_id
_entity_poly.type
_entity_poly.pdbx_seq_one_letter_code
_entity_poly.pdbx_strand_id
1 'polypeptide(L)'
;MATETEVRVSTSGRRQDTGAKFNPFKFRRNPDQVKVNDADWYKVWEETESSRRVNYNEMEHQIDRLDSATKDFLMGRPWPSGPCSSLWGPRNSTERYLVIVPRLWRFYINYLLRNRVFPDQEHEEGFRQALQYVELAAEELPKISEISKALPDGLSKALDECFQIQTQTFRLKAKENGWNDDQNASQSADTNDRGDWNHHESPDTSPEFSPSDLSSWCSSEPDMLMKYLGPTLFPLTHTSGVVEESVRRIKSVIPPSESKCSPSSDSEVQAIQVEMELKRRFSKVVLSPWLGWEKPEGKVSAYNDQHIPRIQKLSRGKVIVEKGSMMFDGLNEKDVVIEEAAAEQPGNEPKPHDPLKDDITILLEPSTAEKFKVGMGIGALWVRIARRADLEVEALDITTVSSKTRTLKKRYWFVDGSVFAVLTSYYIV
;
A
#
# COMPACT_ATOMS: atom_id res chain seq x y z
N MET A 1 -69.98 -17.72 22.05
CA MET A 1 -70.01 -16.56 22.97
C MET A 1 -68.69 -15.83 22.84
N ALA A 2 -68.66 -14.81 21.98
CA ALA A 2 -67.50 -13.94 21.78
C ALA A 2 -67.62 -12.76 22.76
N THR A 3 -66.51 -12.40 23.41
CA THR A 3 -66.41 -11.17 24.22
C THR A 3 -65.35 -10.28 23.58
N GLU A 4 -65.81 -9.25 22.88
CA GLU A 4 -64.97 -8.15 22.40
C GLU A 4 -64.72 -7.19 23.57
N THR A 5 -63.44 -6.89 23.81
CA THR A 5 -63.02 -5.87 24.78
C THR A 5 -62.44 -4.70 23.99
N GLU A 6 -63.17 -3.60 23.95
CA GLU A 6 -62.81 -2.36 23.24
C GLU A 6 -61.95 -1.48 24.15
N VAL A 7 -60.68 -1.27 23.78
CA VAL A 7 -59.74 -0.38 24.50
C VAL A 7 -59.63 0.94 23.74
N ARG A 8 -60.19 2.01 24.32
CA ARG A 8 -60.01 3.40 23.86
C ARG A 8 -58.66 3.94 24.30
N VAL A 9 -57.80 4.25 23.33
CA VAL A 9 -56.55 4.99 23.54
C VAL A 9 -56.82 6.50 23.42
N SER A 10 -56.52 7.23 24.49
CA SER A 10 -56.62 8.69 24.59
C SER A 10 -55.32 9.34 24.08
N THR A 11 -55.41 10.20 23.08
CA THR A 11 -54.28 10.93 22.49
C THR A 11 -54.05 12.25 23.23
N SER A 12 -53.02 12.30 24.09
CA SER A 12 -52.58 13.52 24.76
C SER A 12 -51.55 14.31 23.95
N GLY A 13 -51.70 15.64 23.95
CA GLY A 13 -51.01 16.64 23.15
C GLY A 13 -49.47 16.56 23.04
N ARG A 14 -49.01 16.75 21.80
CA ARG A 14 -47.61 16.88 21.39
C ARG A 14 -47.16 18.34 21.56
N ARG A 15 -46.35 18.62 22.59
CA ARG A 15 -45.60 19.89 22.70
C ARG A 15 -44.51 19.93 21.62
N GLN A 16 -44.48 21.01 20.84
CA GLN A 16 -43.40 21.32 19.90
C GLN A 16 -42.25 21.95 20.67
N ASP A 17 -41.23 21.15 21.03
CA ASP A 17 -39.95 21.66 21.48
C ASP A 17 -39.14 22.12 20.26
N THR A 18 -38.78 23.40 20.24
CA THR A 18 -37.93 24.01 19.22
C THR A 18 -36.53 23.44 19.34
N GLY A 19 -36.17 22.54 18.41
CA GLY A 19 -34.88 21.87 18.34
C GLY A 19 -33.71 22.84 18.16
N ALA A 20 -33.11 23.25 19.28
CA ALA A 20 -31.74 23.71 19.30
C ALA A 20 -30.87 22.51 18.89
N LYS A 21 -30.21 22.61 17.72
CA LYS A 21 -29.25 21.61 17.25
C LYS A 21 -28.09 21.54 18.24
N PHE A 22 -28.19 20.65 19.22
CA PHE A 22 -27.11 20.30 20.12
C PHE A 22 -25.99 19.73 19.25
N ASN A 23 -24.88 20.46 19.13
CA ASN A 23 -23.68 19.95 18.50
C ASN A 23 -22.80 19.40 19.63
N PRO A 24 -22.84 18.09 19.92
CA PRO A 24 -22.16 17.49 21.08
C PRO A 24 -20.63 17.69 21.06
N PHE A 25 -20.06 18.19 19.96
CA PHE A 25 -18.63 18.39 19.79
C PHE A 25 -18.15 19.84 19.92
N LYS A 26 -19.02 20.80 20.28
CA LYS A 26 -18.58 22.17 20.61
C LYS A 26 -18.03 22.21 22.04
N PHE A 27 -16.80 21.75 22.22
CA PHE A 27 -16.06 21.93 23.47
C PHE A 27 -15.80 23.41 23.72
N ARG A 28 -16.38 23.97 24.80
CA ARG A 28 -16.01 25.31 25.30
C ARG A 28 -14.55 25.26 25.75
N ARG A 29 -13.67 25.95 25.02
CA ARG A 29 -12.29 26.16 25.45
C ARG A 29 -12.31 26.97 26.75
N ASN A 30 -11.58 26.50 27.76
CA ASN A 30 -11.32 27.29 28.96
C ASN A 30 -10.34 28.42 28.56
N PRO A 31 -10.68 29.71 28.75
CA PRO A 31 -9.83 30.84 28.36
C PRO A 31 -8.46 30.84 29.04
N ASP A 32 -8.29 30.13 30.15
CA ASP A 32 -7.03 30.05 30.91
C ASP A 32 -6.08 28.94 30.45
N GLN A 33 -6.37 28.25 29.35
CA GLN A 33 -5.44 27.23 28.84
C GLN A 33 -4.17 27.87 28.27
N VAL A 34 -3.03 27.53 28.89
CA VAL A 34 -1.70 27.83 28.38
C VAL A 34 -1.63 27.38 26.92
N LYS A 35 -1.20 28.27 26.03
CA LYS A 35 -0.93 27.93 24.63
C LYS A 35 0.27 26.99 24.59
N VAL A 36 0.00 25.69 24.70
CA VAL A 36 1.01 24.65 24.49
C VAL A 36 1.27 24.58 22.99
N ASN A 37 2.54 24.51 22.60
CA ASN A 37 2.90 24.26 21.22
C ASN A 37 2.28 22.93 20.76
N ASP A 38 1.74 22.89 19.55
CA ASP A 38 1.12 21.67 18.97
C ASP A 38 2.05 20.46 18.99
N ALA A 39 3.37 20.69 19.01
CA ALA A 39 4.38 19.65 19.08
C ALA A 39 4.57 19.02 20.47
N ASP A 40 3.95 19.56 21.53
CA ASP A 40 4.31 19.20 22.92
C ASP A 40 3.10 18.85 23.83
N TRP A 41 1.85 18.91 23.35
CA TRP A 41 0.67 18.62 24.19
C TRP A 41 0.73 17.23 24.86
N TYR A 42 1.29 16.24 24.17
CA TYR A 42 1.41 14.87 24.70
C TYR A 42 2.45 14.75 25.81
N LYS A 43 3.51 15.58 25.83
CA LYS A 43 4.50 15.58 26.92
C LYS A 43 3.86 16.01 28.23
N VAL A 44 3.00 17.04 28.17
CA VAL A 44 2.20 17.49 29.32
C VAL A 44 1.31 16.35 29.83
N TRP A 45 0.74 15.54 28.93
CA TRP A 45 -0.04 14.38 29.32
C TRP A 45 0.85 13.29 29.93
N GLU A 46 2.01 12.95 29.36
CA GLU A 46 2.93 11.97 29.96
C GLU A 46 3.32 12.34 31.40
N GLU A 47 3.60 13.62 31.65
CA GLU A 47 3.97 14.13 32.96
C GLU A 47 2.79 14.11 33.96
N THR A 48 1.61 14.56 33.53
CA THR A 48 0.48 14.79 34.45
C THR A 48 -0.46 13.58 34.58
N GLU A 49 -0.60 12.77 33.54
CA GLU A 49 -1.63 11.73 33.46
C GLU A 49 -1.37 10.62 34.48
N SER A 50 -0.11 10.24 34.70
CA SER A 50 0.27 9.19 35.66
C SER A 50 -0.24 9.44 37.10
N SER A 51 -0.42 10.72 37.46
CA SER A 51 -0.87 11.16 38.79
C SER A 51 -2.39 11.24 38.94
N ARG A 52 -3.14 11.30 37.83
CA ARG A 52 -4.60 11.42 37.86
C ARG A 52 -5.25 10.10 38.27
N ARG A 53 -5.94 10.13 39.41
CA ARG A 53 -6.80 9.04 39.90
C ARG A 53 -8.17 9.59 40.24
N VAL A 54 -9.19 8.98 39.67
CA VAL A 54 -10.60 9.23 39.93
C VAL A 54 -11.22 7.90 40.35
N ASN A 55 -11.96 7.91 41.45
CA ASN A 55 -12.65 6.72 41.92
C ASN A 55 -14.06 6.72 41.34
N TYR A 56 -14.36 5.73 40.51
CA TYR A 56 -15.68 5.53 39.93
C TYR A 56 -16.50 4.58 40.81
N ASN A 57 -17.80 4.83 40.92
CA ASN A 57 -18.67 3.98 41.74
C ASN A 57 -18.87 2.62 41.06
N GLU A 58 -18.36 1.54 41.65
CA GLU A 58 -18.48 0.18 41.10
C GLU A 58 -19.93 -0.29 40.94
N MET A 59 -20.87 0.29 41.71
CA MET A 59 -22.30 -0.03 41.65
C MET A 59 -23.04 0.67 40.49
N GLU A 60 -22.41 1.65 39.84
CA GLU A 60 -22.97 2.35 38.68
C GLU A 60 -22.90 1.46 37.44
N HIS A 61 -23.85 1.60 36.51
CA HIS A 61 -23.86 0.81 35.28
C HIS A 61 -22.61 1.09 34.42
N GLN A 62 -22.06 0.05 33.77
CA GLN A 62 -20.79 0.14 33.06
C GLN A 62 -20.72 1.25 32.00
N ILE A 63 -21.84 1.53 31.32
CA ILE A 63 -21.93 2.57 30.29
C ILE A 63 -21.82 3.96 30.91
N ASP A 64 -22.46 4.17 32.06
CA ASP A 64 -22.45 5.48 32.75
C ASP A 64 -21.08 5.76 33.36
N ARG A 65 -20.40 4.72 33.86
CA ARG A 65 -18.98 4.82 34.28
C ARG A 65 -18.08 5.20 33.12
N LEU A 66 -18.25 4.56 31.94
CA LEU A 66 -17.47 4.89 30.74
C LEU A 66 -17.71 6.33 30.28
N ASP A 67 -18.97 6.78 30.26
CA ASP A 67 -19.32 8.16 29.89
C ASP A 67 -18.73 9.18 30.88
N SER A 68 -18.85 8.92 32.18
CA SER A 68 -18.23 9.75 33.23
C SER A 68 -16.71 9.77 33.12
N ALA A 69 -16.08 8.62 32.84
CA ALA A 69 -14.65 8.51 32.60
C ALA A 69 -14.21 9.25 31.34
N THR A 70 -14.99 9.19 30.26
CA THR A 70 -14.73 9.92 29.03
C THR A 70 -14.80 11.43 29.30
N LYS A 71 -15.83 11.91 29.99
CA LYS A 71 -15.97 13.33 30.33
C LYS A 71 -14.80 13.82 31.18
N ASP A 72 -14.39 13.07 32.21
CA ASP A 72 -13.21 13.42 32.99
C ASP A 72 -11.93 13.42 32.14
N PHE A 73 -11.78 12.41 31.27
CA PHE A 73 -10.67 12.32 30.32
C PHE A 73 -10.61 13.53 29.35
N LEU A 74 -11.75 14.13 29.02
CA LEU A 74 -11.78 15.32 28.17
C LEU A 74 -11.52 16.62 28.94
N MET A 75 -11.82 16.67 30.24
CA MET A 75 -11.75 17.87 31.06
C MET A 75 -10.33 18.20 31.56
N GLY A 76 -9.96 19.48 31.46
CA GLY A 76 -8.73 20.03 32.05
C GLY A 76 -7.43 19.61 31.35
N ARG A 77 -7.50 19.09 30.10
CA ARG A 77 -6.33 18.74 29.30
C ARG A 77 -6.09 19.76 28.19
N PRO A 78 -4.82 20.10 27.89
CA PRO A 78 -4.50 20.79 26.64
C PRO A 78 -4.70 19.81 25.50
N TRP A 79 -5.57 20.16 24.55
CA TRP A 79 -5.76 19.40 23.32
C TRP A 79 -4.89 20.02 22.21
N PRO A 80 -4.39 19.22 21.25
CA PRO A 80 -3.69 19.77 20.08
C PRO A 80 -4.53 20.89 19.46
N SER A 81 -3.92 22.05 19.25
CA SER A 81 -4.58 23.27 18.81
C SER A 81 -4.87 23.26 17.31
N GLY A 82 -5.59 22.23 16.86
CA GLY A 82 -6.38 22.25 15.63
C GLY A 82 -7.85 22.38 15.97
N PRO A 83 -8.69 22.97 15.12
CA PRO A 83 -10.12 22.74 15.22
C PRO A 83 -10.33 21.22 15.21
N CYS A 84 -10.83 20.63 16.30
CA CYS A 84 -11.23 19.23 16.29
C CYS A 84 -12.29 18.95 15.20
N SER A 85 -12.94 20.02 14.71
CA SER A 85 -13.81 20.08 13.54
C SER A 85 -13.10 20.17 12.18
N SER A 86 -11.85 20.67 12.10
CA SER A 86 -10.99 20.60 10.92
C SER A 86 -9.96 19.47 11.01
N LEU A 87 -9.97 18.71 12.11
CA LEU A 87 -9.24 17.45 12.23
C LEU A 87 -9.73 16.41 11.19
N TRP A 88 -10.88 16.66 10.58
CA TRP A 88 -11.46 15.87 9.49
C TRP A 88 -11.38 16.62 8.15
N GLY A 89 -10.53 17.65 8.05
CA GLY A 89 -10.36 18.50 6.88
C GLY A 89 -9.48 17.86 5.80
N PRO A 90 -9.89 17.86 4.52
CA PRO A 90 -9.42 16.91 3.51
C PRO A 90 -8.03 17.15 2.88
N ARG A 91 -7.24 18.19 3.23
CA ARG A 91 -6.11 18.59 2.35
C ARG A 91 -4.68 18.55 2.87
N ASN A 92 -4.40 18.60 4.18
CA ASN A 92 -2.99 18.63 4.66
C ASN A 92 -2.77 17.95 6.03
N SER A 93 -3.71 17.13 6.49
CA SER A 93 -3.78 16.74 7.91
C SER A 93 -3.67 15.23 8.20
N THR A 94 -3.71 14.38 7.16
CA THR A 94 -3.74 12.92 7.30
C THR A 94 -2.50 12.33 7.98
N GLU A 95 -1.30 12.81 7.65
CA GLU A 95 -0.05 12.29 8.23
C GLU A 95 0.07 12.55 9.73
N ARG A 96 -0.40 13.70 10.19
CA ARG A 96 -0.40 14.00 11.63
C ARG A 96 -1.31 13.04 12.39
N TYR A 97 -2.39 12.54 11.78
CA TYR A 97 -3.27 11.57 12.44
C TYR A 97 -2.66 10.20 12.61
N LEU A 98 -1.79 9.79 11.68
CA LEU A 98 -1.05 8.53 11.80
C LEU A 98 -0.20 8.50 13.07
N VAL A 99 0.26 9.67 13.56
CA VAL A 99 1.01 9.82 14.81
C VAL A 99 0.09 10.10 16.01
N ILE A 100 -0.89 11.00 15.86
CA ILE A 100 -1.71 11.50 16.97
C ILE A 100 -2.72 10.45 17.47
N VAL A 101 -3.39 9.73 16.56
CA VAL A 101 -4.51 8.85 16.92
C VAL A 101 -4.08 7.69 17.81
N PRO A 102 -3.03 6.91 17.49
CA PRO A 102 -2.57 5.84 18.38
C PRO A 102 -2.15 6.37 19.76
N ARG A 103 -1.44 7.51 19.81
CA ARG A 103 -1.05 8.12 21.08
C ARG A 103 -2.26 8.50 21.93
N LEU A 104 -3.29 9.09 21.32
CA LEU A 104 -4.52 9.44 22.02
C LEU A 104 -5.20 8.19 22.61
N TRP A 105 -5.33 7.13 21.81
CA TRP A 105 -5.89 5.85 22.28
C TRP A 105 -5.06 5.24 23.41
N ARG A 106 -3.73 5.31 23.33
CA ARG A 106 -2.83 4.84 24.38
C ARG A 106 -3.12 5.54 25.71
N PHE A 107 -3.23 6.87 25.70
CA PHE A 107 -3.56 7.62 26.93
C PHE A 107 -4.93 7.25 27.46
N TYR A 108 -5.93 7.17 26.58
CA TYR A 108 -7.30 6.88 26.99
C TYR A 108 -7.45 5.47 27.59
N ILE A 109 -6.90 4.44 26.94
CA ILE A 109 -6.96 3.07 27.45
C ILE A 109 -6.21 2.95 28.79
N ASN A 110 -5.02 3.55 28.90
CA ASN A 110 -4.29 3.57 30.17
C ASN A 110 -5.04 4.32 31.27
N TYR A 111 -5.78 5.39 30.93
CA TYR A 111 -6.65 6.09 31.87
C TYR A 111 -7.78 5.18 32.37
N LEU A 112 -8.47 4.46 31.48
CA LEU A 112 -9.54 3.52 31.85
C LEU A 112 -9.01 2.41 32.78
N LEU A 113 -7.86 1.82 32.43
CA LEU A 113 -7.20 0.77 33.21
C LEU A 113 -6.76 1.28 34.60
N ARG A 114 -6.13 2.46 34.67
CA ARG A 114 -5.61 3.02 35.93
C ARG A 114 -6.72 3.34 36.92
N ASN A 115 -7.85 3.85 36.42
CA ASN A 115 -8.99 4.24 37.25
C ASN A 115 -10.00 3.11 37.46
N ARG A 116 -9.72 1.89 36.99
CA ARG A 116 -10.57 0.70 37.14
C ARG A 116 -12.03 0.98 36.74
N VAL A 117 -12.22 1.66 35.60
CA VAL A 117 -13.56 1.97 35.08
C VAL A 117 -14.37 0.68 34.82
N PHE A 118 -13.65 -0.39 34.47
CA PHE A 118 -14.18 -1.75 34.36
C PHE A 118 -13.41 -2.64 35.35
N PRO A 119 -14.04 -3.03 36.48
CA PRO A 119 -13.39 -3.87 37.48
C PRO A 119 -13.28 -5.34 37.06
N ASP A 120 -14.06 -5.77 36.06
CA ASP A 120 -14.05 -7.15 35.60
C ASP A 120 -12.75 -7.47 34.86
N GLN A 121 -12.16 -8.61 35.19
CA GLN A 121 -10.88 -9.06 34.62
C GLN A 121 -10.93 -9.23 33.09
N GLU A 122 -12.05 -9.72 32.55
CA GLU A 122 -12.22 -9.92 31.10
C GLU A 122 -12.09 -8.61 30.31
N HIS A 123 -12.69 -7.54 30.81
CA HIS A 123 -12.58 -6.21 30.21
C HIS A 123 -11.15 -5.67 30.32
N GLU A 124 -10.51 -5.86 31.48
CA GLU A 124 -9.11 -5.45 31.68
C GLU A 124 -8.16 -6.14 30.69
N GLU A 125 -8.31 -7.45 30.51
CA GLU A 125 -7.54 -8.24 29.55
C GLU A 125 -7.76 -7.73 28.11
N GLY A 126 -9.01 -7.45 27.73
CA GLY A 126 -9.34 -6.86 26.43
C GLY A 126 -8.66 -5.49 26.20
N PHE A 127 -8.65 -4.61 27.20
CA PHE A 127 -7.96 -3.32 27.11
C PHE A 127 -6.43 -3.47 27.03
N ARG A 128 -5.85 -4.43 27.75
CA ARG A 128 -4.42 -4.72 27.67
C ARG A 128 -4.04 -5.26 26.29
N GLN A 129 -4.88 -6.10 25.68
CA GLN A 129 -4.70 -6.55 24.31
C GLN A 129 -4.83 -5.38 23.32
N ALA A 130 -5.87 -4.54 23.47
CA ALA A 130 -6.05 -3.35 22.65
C ALA A 130 -4.84 -2.41 22.71
N LEU A 131 -4.24 -2.26 23.89
CA LEU A 131 -3.04 -1.45 24.07
C LEU A 131 -1.86 -1.98 23.24
N GLN A 132 -1.70 -3.30 23.10
CA GLN A 132 -0.65 -3.88 22.24
C GLN A 132 -0.83 -3.46 20.77
N TYR A 133 -2.06 -3.47 20.26
CA TYR A 133 -2.34 -2.99 18.90
C TYR A 133 -2.13 -1.49 18.75
N VAL A 134 -2.44 -0.71 19.79
CA VAL A 134 -2.22 0.73 19.78
C VAL A 134 -0.72 1.06 19.73
N GLU A 135 0.13 0.31 20.44
CA GLU A 135 1.58 0.47 20.34
C GLU A 135 2.08 0.10 18.93
N LEU A 136 1.60 -1.00 18.35
CA LEU A 136 1.92 -1.35 16.96
C LEU A 136 1.46 -0.25 15.98
N ALA A 137 0.25 0.29 16.16
CA ALA A 137 -0.28 1.37 15.34
C ALA A 137 0.56 2.65 15.45
N ALA A 138 1.04 2.98 16.65
CA ALA A 138 1.91 4.14 16.87
C ALA A 138 3.23 4.03 16.09
N GLU A 139 3.74 2.82 15.88
CA GLU A 139 4.95 2.56 15.11
C GLU A 139 4.69 2.43 13.60
N GLU A 140 3.59 1.79 13.20
CA GLU A 140 3.35 1.37 11.81
C GLU A 140 2.55 2.36 10.99
N LEU A 141 1.60 3.08 11.59
CA LEU A 141 0.80 4.05 10.85
C LEU A 141 1.66 5.14 10.21
N PRO A 142 2.66 5.75 10.89
CA PRO A 142 3.53 6.74 10.23
C PRO A 142 4.30 6.13 9.06
N LYS A 143 4.75 4.88 9.20
CA LYS A 143 5.48 4.15 8.16
C LYS A 143 4.64 3.91 6.90
N ILE A 144 3.31 3.79 7.01
CA ILE A 144 2.44 3.70 5.83
C ILE A 144 2.70 4.86 4.88
N SER A 145 2.69 6.09 5.40
CA SER A 145 2.93 7.29 4.57
C SER A 145 4.36 7.31 4.02
N GLU A 146 5.35 6.98 4.85
CA GLU A 146 6.75 6.95 4.43
C GLU A 146 7.00 5.96 3.30
N ILE A 147 6.44 4.75 3.40
CA ILE A 147 6.55 3.71 2.37
C ILE A 147 5.79 4.13 1.10
N SER A 148 4.54 4.59 1.21
CA SER A 148 3.74 5.01 0.07
C SER A 148 4.39 6.14 -0.73
N LYS A 149 5.08 7.06 -0.06
CA LYS A 149 5.82 8.15 -0.73
C LYS A 149 7.16 7.71 -1.31
N ALA A 150 7.77 6.69 -0.71
CA ALA A 150 9.08 6.19 -1.14
C ALA A 150 9.00 5.24 -2.34
N LEU A 151 7.82 4.69 -2.62
CA LEU A 151 7.60 3.76 -3.73
C LEU A 151 6.80 4.40 -4.88
N PRO A 152 7.14 4.10 -6.15
CA PRO A 152 8.34 3.37 -6.56
C PRO A 152 9.60 4.22 -6.29
N ASP A 153 10.70 3.56 -5.91
CA ASP A 153 11.98 4.26 -5.70
C ASP A 153 12.69 4.57 -7.02
N GLY A 154 13.83 5.26 -6.95
CA GLY A 154 14.56 5.68 -8.15
C GLY A 154 15.03 4.50 -9.01
N LEU A 155 15.54 3.43 -8.37
CA LEU A 155 15.86 2.18 -9.07
C LEU A 155 14.65 1.57 -9.78
N SER A 156 13.52 1.45 -9.08
CA SER A 156 12.32 0.83 -9.63
C SER A 156 11.78 1.59 -10.84
N LYS A 157 11.78 2.92 -10.80
CA LYS A 157 11.46 3.79 -11.95
C LYS A 157 12.40 3.57 -13.12
N ALA A 158 13.71 3.49 -12.85
CA ALA A 158 14.71 3.24 -13.88
C ALA A 158 14.55 1.87 -14.56
N LEU A 159 14.14 0.85 -13.80
CA LEU A 159 13.86 -0.49 -14.30
C LEU A 159 12.57 -0.54 -15.12
N ASP A 160 11.51 0.14 -14.68
CA ASP A 160 10.29 0.29 -15.48
C ASP A 160 10.57 0.97 -16.82
N GLU A 161 11.31 2.09 -16.82
CA GLU A 161 11.70 2.78 -18.06
C GLU A 161 12.53 1.87 -18.98
N CYS A 162 13.47 1.11 -18.41
CA CYS A 162 14.30 0.16 -19.15
C CYS A 162 13.49 -0.96 -19.82
N PHE A 163 12.41 -1.42 -19.18
CA PHE A 163 11.57 -2.52 -19.67
C PHE A 163 10.29 -2.06 -20.39
N GLN A 164 9.96 -0.76 -20.29
CA GLN A 164 8.78 -0.12 -20.87
C GLN A 164 7.46 -0.77 -20.44
N ILE A 165 7.34 -1.20 -19.17
CA ILE A 165 6.17 -1.95 -18.69
C ILE A 165 4.93 -1.07 -18.70
N GLN A 166 5.02 0.16 -18.21
CA GLN A 166 3.90 1.10 -18.24
C GLN A 166 3.45 1.43 -19.66
N THR A 167 4.40 1.69 -20.58
CA THR A 167 4.07 1.97 -21.98
C THR A 167 3.36 0.79 -22.64
N GLN A 168 3.80 -0.43 -22.36
CA GLN A 168 3.15 -1.64 -22.86
C GLN A 168 1.75 -1.82 -22.24
N THR A 169 1.60 -1.56 -20.95
CA THR A 169 0.31 -1.67 -20.24
C THR A 169 -0.70 -0.66 -20.77
N PHE A 170 -0.29 0.59 -20.98
CA PHE A 170 -1.15 1.62 -21.56
C PHE A 170 -1.58 1.25 -22.98
N ARG A 171 -0.66 0.78 -23.83
CA ARG A 171 -0.97 0.31 -25.18
C ARG A 171 -1.98 -0.84 -25.18
N LEU A 172 -1.87 -1.79 -24.26
CA LEU A 172 -2.84 -2.89 -24.12
C LEU A 172 -4.22 -2.37 -23.70
N LYS A 173 -4.29 -1.50 -22.69
CA LYS A 173 -5.55 -0.89 -22.24
C LYS A 173 -6.21 -0.05 -23.33
N ALA A 174 -5.44 0.70 -24.12
CA ALA A 174 -5.97 1.46 -25.25
C ALA A 174 -6.62 0.54 -26.30
N LYS A 175 -5.96 -0.58 -26.64
CA LYS A 175 -6.52 -1.59 -27.55
C LYS A 175 -7.79 -2.23 -27.01
N GLU A 176 -7.83 -2.57 -25.72
CA GLU A 176 -9.02 -3.15 -25.07
C GLU A 176 -10.21 -2.19 -25.04
N ASN A 177 -9.94 -0.91 -24.86
CA ASN A 177 -10.98 0.12 -24.86
C ASN A 177 -11.49 0.47 -26.27
N GLY A 178 -11.07 -0.27 -27.30
CA GLY A 178 -11.53 -0.06 -28.68
C GLY A 178 -11.00 1.23 -29.31
N TRP A 179 -9.93 1.81 -28.77
CA TRP A 179 -9.19 2.89 -29.44
C TRP A 179 -8.34 2.23 -30.52
N ASN A 180 -9.00 1.77 -31.59
CA ASN A 180 -8.30 1.29 -32.76
C ASN A 180 -7.53 2.47 -33.36
N ASP A 181 -6.21 2.38 -33.32
CA ASP A 181 -5.24 3.25 -34.02
C ASP A 181 -5.32 3.07 -35.56
N ASP A 182 -6.48 2.65 -36.09
CA ASP A 182 -6.75 2.44 -37.52
C ASP A 182 -7.00 3.77 -38.26
N GLN A 183 -6.49 4.89 -37.75
CA GLN A 183 -6.25 6.06 -38.60
C GLN A 183 -4.87 5.96 -39.22
N ASN A 184 -4.83 5.13 -40.26
CA ASN A 184 -4.35 5.46 -41.59
C ASN A 184 -3.92 6.95 -41.77
N ALA A 185 -2.78 7.35 -41.19
CA ALA A 185 -2.15 8.66 -41.39
C ALA A 185 -1.38 8.70 -42.73
N SER A 186 -1.99 8.15 -43.76
CA SER A 186 -1.51 8.21 -45.13
C SER A 186 -2.73 8.22 -46.03
N GLN A 187 -2.94 9.36 -46.70
CA GLN A 187 -3.93 9.63 -47.76
C GLN A 187 -5.28 10.22 -47.30
N SER A 188 -5.30 11.53 -47.05
CA SER A 188 -6.22 12.42 -47.80
C SER A 188 -5.70 13.85 -47.78
N ALA A 189 -4.83 14.15 -48.75
CA ALA A 189 -4.77 15.49 -49.30
C ALA A 189 -6.07 15.72 -50.09
N ASP A 190 -6.57 16.96 -50.06
CA ASP A 190 -7.80 17.46 -50.69
C ASP A 190 -9.10 16.97 -50.01
N THR A 191 -9.93 17.84 -49.44
CA THR A 191 -10.56 18.97 -50.13
C THR A 191 -10.79 20.18 -49.23
N ASN A 192 -10.64 21.35 -49.85
CA ASN A 192 -11.20 22.63 -49.45
C ASN A 192 -12.61 22.50 -48.84
N ASP A 193 -12.82 23.02 -47.63
CA ASP A 193 -14.08 23.68 -47.35
C ASP A 193 -13.92 24.86 -46.40
N ARG A 194 -14.46 25.99 -46.85
CA ARG A 194 -14.41 27.30 -46.22
C ARG A 194 -15.62 27.40 -45.28
N GLY A 195 -15.40 27.11 -44.00
CA GLY A 195 -16.40 27.27 -42.95
C GLY A 195 -16.05 28.41 -42.00
N ASP A 196 -16.52 29.59 -42.38
CA ASP A 196 -16.68 30.82 -41.61
C ASP A 196 -17.18 30.59 -40.17
N TRP A 197 -16.32 30.81 -39.17
CA TRP A 197 -16.70 30.89 -37.76
C TRP A 197 -16.55 32.33 -37.28
N ASN A 198 -17.68 33.04 -37.40
CA ASN A 198 -17.89 34.37 -36.91
C ASN A 198 -17.39 34.57 -35.48
N HIS A 199 -16.69 35.69 -35.34
CA HIS A 199 -16.31 36.39 -34.13
C HIS A 199 -17.45 36.47 -33.11
N HIS A 200 -17.22 35.94 -31.92
CA HIS A 200 -17.84 36.45 -30.70
C HIS A 200 -16.74 37.00 -29.80
N GLU A 201 -16.54 38.32 -29.89
CA GLU A 201 -15.72 39.09 -28.96
C GLU A 201 -16.34 38.98 -27.55
N SER A 202 -15.63 38.30 -26.65
CA SER A 202 -15.85 38.43 -25.20
C SER A 202 -14.65 39.19 -24.62
N PRO A 203 -14.87 40.21 -23.77
CA PRO A 203 -13.80 41.05 -23.28
C PRO A 203 -12.86 40.26 -22.37
N ASP A 204 -11.59 40.32 -22.76
CA ASP A 204 -10.39 39.89 -22.07
C ASP A 204 -10.45 40.06 -20.55
N THR A 205 -10.39 38.94 -19.84
CA THR A 205 -9.72 38.88 -18.54
C THR A 205 -8.96 37.56 -18.49
N SER A 206 -8.00 37.42 -19.40
CA SER A 206 -7.05 36.31 -19.35
C SER A 206 -6.21 36.47 -18.08
N PRO A 207 -6.24 35.49 -17.15
CA PRO A 207 -5.30 35.49 -16.04
C PRO A 207 -3.90 35.45 -16.64
N GLU A 208 -3.10 36.47 -16.32
CA GLU A 208 -1.73 36.63 -16.71
C GLU A 208 -0.94 35.39 -16.24
N PHE A 209 -0.78 34.42 -17.14
CA PHE A 209 -0.03 33.19 -16.89
C PHE A 209 1.43 33.59 -16.68
N SER A 210 1.85 33.65 -15.42
CA SER A 210 3.24 33.89 -15.06
C SER A 210 4.11 32.78 -15.67
N PRO A 211 5.15 33.12 -16.47
CA PRO A 211 6.09 32.15 -17.07
C PRO A 211 6.82 31.28 -16.04
N SER A 212 6.75 31.64 -14.75
CA SER A 212 7.35 30.92 -13.63
C SER A 212 6.69 29.56 -13.35
N ASP A 213 5.48 29.29 -13.86
CA ASP A 213 4.79 27.99 -13.66
C ASP A 213 5.11 26.95 -14.76
N LEU A 214 5.87 27.30 -15.79
CA LEU A 214 6.27 26.36 -16.83
C LEU A 214 7.40 25.41 -16.38
N SER A 215 8.09 25.70 -15.27
CA SER A 215 9.08 24.78 -14.72
C SER A 215 8.45 23.52 -14.10
N SER A 216 7.13 23.51 -13.83
CA SER A 216 6.43 22.30 -13.37
C SER A 216 6.16 21.31 -14.52
N TRP A 217 6.29 21.75 -15.77
CA TRP A 217 6.15 20.93 -16.98
C TRP A 217 7.50 20.46 -17.53
N CYS A 218 8.62 20.92 -16.96
CA CYS A 218 9.91 20.26 -17.18
C CYS A 218 9.84 18.89 -16.52
N SER A 219 9.46 17.87 -17.31
CA SER A 219 9.60 16.47 -16.98
C SER A 219 10.96 16.29 -16.33
N SER A 220 10.96 15.91 -15.05
CA SER A 220 12.19 15.58 -14.32
C SER A 220 13.06 14.71 -15.22
N GLU A 221 14.36 15.00 -15.29
CA GLU A 221 15.30 14.19 -16.09
C GLU A 221 15.01 12.71 -15.82
N PRO A 222 14.82 11.89 -16.88
CA PRO A 222 14.46 10.49 -16.70
C PRO A 222 15.48 9.83 -15.77
N ASP A 223 14.97 9.06 -14.81
CA ASP A 223 15.79 8.33 -13.85
C ASP A 223 16.52 7.20 -14.60
N MET A 224 17.59 7.55 -15.33
CA MET A 224 18.29 6.58 -16.16
C MET A 224 18.94 5.52 -15.29
N LEU A 225 18.83 4.26 -15.71
CA LEU A 225 19.46 3.11 -15.03
C LEU A 225 20.96 3.30 -14.78
N MET A 226 21.63 4.05 -15.66
CA MET A 226 23.04 4.45 -15.54
C MET A 226 23.35 5.20 -14.24
N LYS A 227 22.42 5.98 -13.68
CA LYS A 227 22.57 6.68 -12.39
C LYS A 227 22.77 5.69 -11.24
N TYR A 228 22.08 4.56 -11.29
CA TYR A 228 22.02 3.58 -10.20
C TYR A 228 23.07 2.47 -10.35
N LEU A 229 23.29 2.00 -11.58
CA LEU A 229 24.21 0.89 -11.88
C LEU A 229 25.55 1.33 -12.48
N GLY A 230 25.66 2.56 -13.01
CA GLY A 230 26.76 2.94 -13.89
C GLY A 230 26.69 2.22 -15.24
N PRO A 231 27.78 2.25 -16.03
CA PRO A 231 27.90 1.46 -17.26
C PRO A 231 27.63 -0.02 -16.98
N THR A 232 26.57 -0.56 -17.56
CA THR A 232 26.09 -1.92 -17.27
C THR A 232 25.58 -2.63 -18.51
N LEU A 233 25.74 -3.96 -18.53
CA LEU A 233 25.15 -4.86 -19.55
C LEU A 233 23.72 -5.28 -19.19
N PHE A 234 23.12 -4.67 -18.18
CA PHE A 234 21.79 -5.04 -17.67
C PHE A 234 20.72 -5.10 -18.78
N PRO A 235 20.54 -4.08 -19.65
CA PRO A 235 19.50 -4.12 -20.69
C PRO A 235 19.71 -5.22 -21.75
N LEU A 236 20.95 -5.68 -21.91
CA LEU A 236 21.35 -6.71 -22.87
C LEU A 236 21.21 -8.13 -22.29
N THR A 237 21.32 -8.27 -20.97
CA THR A 237 21.31 -9.58 -20.28
C THR A 237 19.96 -9.90 -19.64
N HIS A 238 19.20 -8.88 -19.27
CA HIS A 238 17.94 -9.00 -18.55
C HIS A 238 16.75 -8.39 -19.32
N THR A 239 15.56 -8.81 -18.95
CA THR A 239 14.25 -8.36 -19.44
C THR A 239 13.22 -8.55 -18.32
N SER A 240 12.01 -8.04 -18.51
CA SER A 240 10.88 -8.39 -17.65
C SER A 240 10.51 -9.87 -17.76
N GLY A 241 10.22 -10.47 -16.61
CA GLY A 241 9.71 -11.83 -16.47
C GLY A 241 8.24 -11.84 -16.07
N VAL A 242 7.92 -12.60 -15.01
CA VAL A 242 6.56 -12.65 -14.47
C VAL A 242 6.15 -11.28 -13.95
N VAL A 243 4.91 -10.88 -14.26
CA VAL A 243 4.30 -9.63 -13.81
C VAL A 243 3.06 -9.97 -12.99
N GLU A 244 3.08 -9.62 -11.71
CA GLU A 244 2.10 -10.02 -10.71
C GLU A 244 1.57 -8.81 -9.96
N GLU A 245 0.25 -8.63 -9.91
CA GLU A 245 -0.42 -7.68 -9.03
C GLU A 245 -0.91 -8.43 -7.79
N SER A 246 -0.39 -8.10 -6.60
CA SER A 246 -0.77 -8.81 -5.37
C SER A 246 -0.41 -8.04 -4.10
N VAL A 247 -0.99 -8.48 -2.97
CA VAL A 247 -0.63 -8.02 -1.63
C VAL A 247 0.34 -9.01 -0.98
N ARG A 248 1.48 -8.51 -0.50
CA ARG A 248 2.53 -9.33 0.10
C ARG A 248 3.02 -8.76 1.43
N ARG A 249 3.39 -9.65 2.35
CA ARG A 249 3.89 -9.36 3.70
C ARG A 249 5.40 -9.27 3.71
N ILE A 250 5.93 -8.22 4.34
CA ILE A 250 7.36 -8.07 4.56
C ILE A 250 7.84 -9.13 5.54
N LYS A 251 8.56 -10.11 5.03
CA LYS A 251 9.15 -11.22 5.80
C LYS A 251 10.50 -10.84 6.40
N SER A 252 11.33 -10.16 5.62
CA SER A 252 12.64 -9.69 6.08
C SER A 252 13.18 -8.54 5.22
N VAL A 253 14.02 -7.71 5.82
CA VAL A 253 14.78 -6.64 5.17
C VAL A 253 16.26 -6.94 5.35
N ILE A 254 17.00 -7.07 4.25
CA ILE A 254 18.40 -7.47 4.25
C ILE A 254 19.21 -6.32 3.63
N PRO A 255 20.17 -5.71 4.37
CA PRO A 255 20.99 -4.63 3.83
C PRO A 255 21.89 -5.10 2.69
N PRO A 256 22.47 -4.18 1.90
CA PRO A 256 23.44 -4.50 0.87
C PRO A 256 24.67 -5.20 1.47
N SER A 257 25.24 -6.15 0.74
CA SER A 257 26.41 -6.91 1.21
C SER A 257 27.68 -6.42 0.52
N GLU A 258 28.75 -6.19 1.29
CA GLU A 258 30.08 -5.89 0.76
C GLU A 258 30.80 -7.16 0.27
N SER A 259 30.22 -7.88 -0.67
CA SER A 259 30.94 -9.00 -1.29
C SER A 259 31.91 -8.48 -2.36
N LYS A 260 33.20 -8.81 -2.22
CA LYS A 260 34.19 -8.57 -3.28
C LYS A 260 33.90 -9.51 -4.45
N CYS A 261 33.88 -8.97 -5.66
CA CYS A 261 33.66 -9.73 -6.89
C CYS A 261 34.91 -9.64 -7.79
N SER A 262 35.37 -10.78 -8.32
CA SER A 262 36.45 -10.83 -9.32
C SER A 262 35.85 -10.90 -10.74
N PRO A 263 36.36 -10.12 -11.71
CA PRO A 263 35.84 -10.12 -13.08
C PRO A 263 36.17 -11.43 -13.82
N SER A 264 35.24 -11.89 -14.66
CA SER A 264 35.42 -13.03 -15.59
C SER A 264 34.67 -12.75 -16.91
N SER A 265 35.01 -13.45 -18.00
CA SER A 265 34.72 -13.03 -19.39
C SER A 265 33.58 -13.76 -20.15
N ASP A 266 32.88 -14.72 -19.54
CA ASP A 266 31.82 -15.51 -20.20
C ASP A 266 30.45 -14.75 -20.19
N SER A 267 29.51 -15.03 -21.09
CA SER A 267 28.21 -14.32 -21.19
C SER A 267 27.24 -14.69 -20.07
N GLU A 268 27.19 -15.96 -19.67
CA GLU A 268 26.49 -16.38 -18.45
C GLU A 268 27.11 -15.69 -17.23
N VAL A 269 28.43 -15.55 -17.26
CA VAL A 269 29.19 -14.78 -16.28
C VAL A 269 28.82 -13.29 -16.30
N GLN A 270 28.48 -12.68 -17.44
CA GLN A 270 28.03 -11.29 -17.50
C GLN A 270 26.70 -11.07 -16.77
N ALA A 271 25.70 -11.93 -16.99
CA ALA A 271 24.43 -11.84 -16.28
C ALA A 271 24.63 -12.03 -14.76
N ILE A 272 25.47 -13.00 -14.37
CA ILE A 272 25.85 -13.22 -12.97
C ILE A 272 26.57 -12.00 -12.40
N GLN A 273 27.46 -11.35 -13.15
CA GLN A 273 28.16 -10.14 -12.72
C GLN A 273 27.20 -8.98 -12.47
N VAL A 274 26.23 -8.78 -13.35
CA VAL A 274 25.16 -7.79 -13.19
C VAL A 274 24.36 -8.07 -11.91
N GLU A 275 23.97 -9.32 -11.66
CA GLU A 275 23.26 -9.70 -10.44
C GLU A 275 24.10 -9.54 -9.16
N MET A 276 25.40 -9.80 -9.22
CA MET A 276 26.31 -9.56 -8.09
C MET A 276 26.38 -8.07 -7.78
N GLU A 277 26.41 -7.20 -8.80
CA GLU A 277 26.41 -5.76 -8.62
C GLU A 277 25.09 -5.26 -8.03
N LEU A 278 23.96 -5.80 -8.49
CA LEU A 278 22.65 -5.53 -7.89
C LEU A 278 22.62 -5.90 -6.40
N LYS A 279 23.11 -7.10 -6.03
CA LYS A 279 23.19 -7.56 -4.63
C LYS A 279 24.09 -6.70 -3.75
N ARG A 280 25.13 -6.11 -4.34
CA ARG A 280 26.13 -5.30 -3.64
C ARG A 280 25.59 -3.90 -3.34
N ARG A 281 24.81 -3.32 -4.26
CA ARG A 281 24.32 -1.94 -4.14
C ARG A 281 22.99 -1.80 -3.42
N PHE A 282 22.10 -2.77 -3.60
CA PHE A 282 20.71 -2.62 -3.17
C PHE A 282 20.37 -3.50 -1.98
N SER A 283 19.47 -2.98 -1.15
CA SER A 283 18.82 -3.74 -0.10
C SER A 283 17.85 -4.74 -0.73
N LYS A 284 17.71 -5.90 -0.09
CA LYS A 284 16.75 -6.93 -0.49
C LYS A 284 15.63 -6.97 0.52
N VAL A 285 14.39 -6.87 0.04
CA VAL A 285 13.20 -7.09 0.89
C VAL A 285 12.52 -8.37 0.42
N VAL A 286 12.40 -9.34 1.33
CA VAL A 286 11.71 -10.61 1.05
C VAL A 286 10.25 -10.45 1.42
N LEU A 287 9.37 -10.71 0.47
CA LEU A 287 7.92 -10.54 0.59
C LEU A 287 7.21 -11.89 0.41
N SER A 288 6.48 -12.32 1.42
CA SER A 288 5.64 -13.53 1.38
C SER A 288 4.23 -13.21 0.90
N PRO A 289 3.52 -14.14 0.24
CA PRO A 289 2.11 -13.96 -0.08
C PRO A 289 1.30 -13.62 1.17
N TRP A 290 0.43 -12.61 1.09
CA TRP A 290 -0.43 -12.21 2.21
C TRP A 290 -1.88 -12.57 1.89
N LEU A 291 -2.21 -13.86 2.05
CA LEU A 291 -3.54 -14.37 1.72
C LEU A 291 -4.54 -14.12 2.86
N GLY A 292 -5.82 -13.95 2.50
CA GLY A 292 -6.94 -13.91 3.46
C GLY A 292 -7.04 -12.64 4.32
N TRP A 293 -6.29 -11.59 4.02
CA TRP A 293 -6.24 -10.37 4.84
C TRP A 293 -7.56 -9.61 4.95
N GLU A 294 -8.44 -9.72 3.95
CA GLU A 294 -9.72 -9.00 3.92
C GLU A 294 -10.92 -9.79 4.46
N LYS A 295 -10.74 -11.02 4.97
CA LYS A 295 -11.88 -11.85 5.39
C LYS A 295 -12.11 -11.70 6.90
N PRO A 296 -12.92 -10.72 7.37
CA PRO A 296 -13.53 -10.86 8.69
C PRO A 296 -14.38 -12.12 8.64
N GLU A 297 -14.17 -13.01 9.60
CA GLU A 297 -14.82 -14.31 9.69
C GLU A 297 -16.34 -14.19 9.38
N GLY A 298 -16.80 -14.90 8.36
CA GLY A 298 -18.23 -15.10 8.11
C GLY A 298 -18.90 -14.33 6.97
N LYS A 299 -18.20 -13.53 6.16
CA LYS A 299 -18.78 -12.97 4.92
C LYS A 299 -17.85 -13.13 3.72
N VAL A 300 -18.23 -14.02 2.81
CA VAL A 300 -17.65 -14.08 1.46
C VAL A 300 -18.10 -12.81 0.74
N SER A 301 -17.26 -11.77 0.77
CA SER A 301 -17.50 -10.59 -0.07
C SER A 301 -17.36 -11.01 -1.53
N ALA A 302 -18.45 -11.00 -2.29
CA ALA A 302 -18.46 -11.30 -3.72
C ALA A 302 -17.78 -10.22 -4.58
N TYR A 303 -17.23 -9.15 -3.97
CA TYR A 303 -16.80 -7.94 -4.67
C TYR A 303 -15.33 -7.56 -4.47
N ASN A 304 -14.58 -8.24 -3.60
CA ASN A 304 -13.18 -7.91 -3.34
C ASN A 304 -12.26 -9.08 -3.69
N ASP A 305 -12.03 -9.32 -4.99
CA ASP A 305 -10.98 -10.23 -5.47
C ASP A 305 -9.57 -9.61 -5.36
N GLN A 306 -9.44 -8.43 -4.75
CA GLN A 306 -8.19 -7.67 -4.62
C GLN A 306 -7.10 -8.39 -3.81
N HIS A 307 -7.46 -9.44 -3.06
CA HIS A 307 -6.53 -10.26 -2.28
C HIS A 307 -5.91 -11.41 -3.07
N ILE A 308 -6.46 -11.74 -4.24
CA ILE A 308 -5.99 -12.85 -5.05
C ILE A 308 -4.88 -12.33 -5.97
N PRO A 309 -3.67 -12.94 -5.95
CA PRO A 309 -2.63 -12.56 -6.90
C PRO A 309 -3.12 -12.67 -8.34
N ARG A 310 -2.91 -11.61 -9.11
CA ARG A 310 -3.34 -11.51 -10.51
C ARG A 310 -2.12 -11.42 -11.42
N ILE A 311 -2.03 -12.34 -12.35
CA ILE A 311 -0.96 -12.33 -13.35
C ILE A 311 -1.38 -11.49 -14.55
N GLN A 312 -0.55 -10.50 -14.87
CA GLN A 312 -0.85 -9.54 -15.94
C GLN A 312 -0.55 -10.13 -17.32
N LYS A 313 -1.19 -9.59 -18.36
CA LYS A 313 -1.01 -9.96 -19.78
C LYS A 313 0.45 -9.90 -20.26
N LEU A 314 1.23 -8.97 -19.69
CA LEU A 314 2.65 -8.76 -20.06
C LEU A 314 3.61 -9.73 -19.38
N SER A 315 3.11 -10.59 -18.49
CA SER A 315 3.90 -11.56 -17.76
C SER A 315 4.58 -12.55 -18.71
N ARG A 316 5.87 -12.82 -18.47
CA ARG A 316 6.68 -13.78 -19.23
C ARG A 316 7.23 -14.89 -18.35
N GLY A 317 7.08 -16.12 -18.84
CA GLY A 317 7.59 -17.33 -18.22
C GLY A 317 6.58 -18.06 -17.35
N LYS A 318 6.96 -19.28 -16.95
CA LYS A 318 6.05 -20.27 -16.36
C LYS A 318 5.52 -19.86 -14.99
N VAL A 319 4.20 -19.91 -14.81
CA VAL A 319 3.49 -19.66 -13.55
C VAL A 319 2.64 -20.89 -13.19
N ILE A 320 2.64 -21.27 -11.91
CA ILE A 320 1.77 -22.34 -11.39
C ILE A 320 0.39 -21.75 -11.15
N VAL A 321 -0.63 -22.44 -11.66
CA VAL A 321 -2.01 -22.01 -11.53
C VAL A 321 -2.84 -23.12 -10.89
N GLU A 322 -3.33 -22.86 -9.67
CA GLU A 322 -4.31 -23.73 -9.02
C GLU A 322 -5.72 -23.35 -9.51
N LYS A 323 -6.48 -24.34 -9.97
CA LYS A 323 -7.77 -24.15 -10.63
C LYS A 323 -8.77 -23.41 -9.72
N GLY A 324 -9.21 -22.23 -10.14
CA GLY A 324 -10.22 -21.42 -9.43
C GLY A 324 -9.68 -20.52 -8.31
N SER A 325 -8.36 -20.38 -8.17
CA SER A 325 -7.71 -19.61 -7.10
C SER A 325 -7.05 -18.31 -7.55
N MET A 326 -6.99 -18.03 -8.86
CA MET A 326 -6.29 -16.87 -9.44
C MET A 326 -7.07 -16.24 -10.60
N MET A 327 -6.96 -14.92 -10.72
CA MET A 327 -7.50 -14.13 -11.84
C MET A 327 -6.41 -13.96 -12.89
N PHE A 328 -6.71 -14.29 -14.14
CA PHE A 328 -5.78 -14.14 -15.27
C PHE A 328 -6.31 -13.14 -16.25
N ASP A 329 -5.48 -12.15 -16.57
CA ASP A 329 -5.89 -11.16 -17.55
C ASP A 329 -5.56 -11.54 -18.98
N GLY A 330 -4.72 -12.53 -19.27
CA GLY A 330 -4.51 -12.95 -20.67
C GLY A 330 -3.15 -13.52 -20.93
N LEU A 331 -2.78 -14.55 -20.16
CA LEU A 331 -1.62 -15.37 -20.50
C LEU A 331 -1.90 -16.20 -21.76
N ASN A 332 -0.85 -16.47 -22.52
CA ASN A 332 -0.88 -17.58 -23.46
C ASN A 332 -0.97 -18.88 -22.64
N GLU A 333 -1.83 -19.82 -23.04
CA GLU A 333 -2.01 -21.11 -22.33
C GLU A 333 -0.69 -21.87 -22.10
N LYS A 334 0.33 -21.63 -22.94
CA LYS A 334 1.67 -22.21 -22.83
C LYS A 334 2.48 -21.76 -21.60
N ASP A 335 2.21 -20.57 -21.06
CA ASP A 335 2.93 -20.03 -19.90
C ASP A 335 2.30 -20.49 -18.57
N VAL A 336 1.15 -21.15 -18.65
CA VAL A 336 0.40 -21.71 -17.52
C VAL A 336 0.82 -23.15 -17.29
N VAL A 337 1.32 -23.43 -16.09
CA VAL A 337 1.63 -24.79 -15.63
C VAL A 337 0.62 -25.20 -14.58
N ILE A 338 -0.09 -26.31 -14.82
CA ILE A 338 -1.02 -26.89 -13.84
C ILE A 338 -0.18 -27.58 -12.75
N GLU A 339 -0.53 -27.36 -11.48
CA GLU A 339 0.25 -27.84 -10.31
C GLU A 339 0.60 -29.34 -10.36
N GLU A 340 -0.33 -30.18 -10.82
CA GLU A 340 -0.12 -31.62 -10.99
C GLU A 340 1.04 -31.95 -11.94
N ALA A 341 1.26 -31.12 -12.97
CA ALA A 341 2.34 -31.28 -13.94
C ALA A 341 3.67 -30.66 -13.46
N ALA A 342 3.66 -29.81 -12.43
CA ALA A 342 4.86 -29.15 -11.92
C ALA A 342 5.74 -30.08 -11.07
N ALA A 343 5.16 -31.14 -10.49
CA ALA A 343 5.86 -32.09 -9.63
C ALA A 343 6.84 -33.02 -10.38
N GLU A 344 6.71 -33.16 -11.70
CA GLU A 344 7.42 -34.19 -12.48
C GLU A 344 8.46 -33.64 -13.46
N GLN A 345 8.79 -32.34 -13.45
CA GLN A 345 9.68 -31.80 -14.48
C GLN A 345 11.13 -32.32 -14.37
N PRO A 346 11.64 -33.05 -15.40
CA PRO A 346 13.02 -33.50 -15.43
C PRO A 346 13.98 -32.33 -15.71
N GLY A 347 14.63 -31.86 -14.65
CA GLY A 347 16.08 -31.69 -14.66
C GLY A 347 16.73 -30.62 -15.55
N ASN A 348 16.24 -29.38 -15.62
CA ASN A 348 17.09 -28.15 -15.75
C ASN A 348 16.31 -26.84 -15.82
N GLU A 349 15.01 -26.90 -16.09
CA GLU A 349 14.18 -25.70 -16.25
C GLU A 349 14.10 -24.85 -14.97
N PRO A 350 13.97 -23.51 -15.09
CA PRO A 350 13.68 -22.66 -13.95
C PRO A 350 12.31 -23.05 -13.34
N LYS A 351 12.28 -23.35 -12.02
CA LYS A 351 11.03 -23.65 -11.28
C LYS A 351 9.91 -22.65 -11.66
N PRO A 352 8.73 -23.06 -12.11
CA PRO A 352 7.60 -22.15 -12.30
C PRO A 352 7.32 -21.33 -11.04
N HIS A 353 6.89 -20.07 -11.20
CA HIS A 353 6.57 -19.19 -10.07
C HIS A 353 5.18 -19.51 -9.53
N ASP A 354 5.02 -19.67 -8.22
CA ASP A 354 3.73 -19.84 -7.56
C ASP A 354 3.35 -18.57 -6.77
N PRO A 355 2.41 -17.73 -7.25
CA PRO A 355 2.03 -16.49 -6.57
C PRO A 355 1.44 -16.69 -5.17
N LEU A 356 0.86 -17.85 -4.87
CA LEU A 356 0.21 -18.14 -3.59
C LEU A 356 1.19 -18.67 -2.55
N LYS A 357 2.32 -19.26 -2.97
CA LYS A 357 3.27 -19.93 -2.07
C LYS A 357 4.66 -19.31 -2.07
N ASP A 358 5.13 -18.80 -3.21
CA ASP A 358 6.50 -18.35 -3.36
C ASP A 358 6.71 -16.95 -2.76
N ASP A 359 7.77 -16.83 -1.98
CA ASP A 359 8.32 -15.53 -1.58
C ASP A 359 8.97 -14.86 -2.80
N ILE A 360 8.81 -13.54 -2.92
CA ILE A 360 9.57 -12.71 -3.86
C ILE A 360 10.63 -11.91 -3.12
N THR A 361 11.72 -11.55 -3.80
CA THR A 361 12.76 -10.67 -3.26
C THR A 361 12.85 -9.43 -4.11
N ILE A 362 12.37 -8.30 -3.59
CA ILE A 362 12.49 -7.01 -4.28
C ILE A 362 13.83 -6.35 -3.97
N LEU A 363 14.37 -5.62 -4.94
CA LEU A 363 15.55 -4.77 -4.79
C LEU A 363 15.10 -3.33 -4.58
N LEU A 364 15.66 -2.68 -3.56
CA LEU A 364 15.37 -1.29 -3.22
C LEU A 364 16.65 -0.53 -2.89
N GLU A 365 16.62 0.78 -3.08
CA GLU A 365 17.59 1.71 -2.51
C GLU A 365 17.66 1.53 -0.98
N PRO A 366 18.86 1.59 -0.38
CA PRO A 366 19.02 1.41 1.08
C PRO A 366 18.13 2.35 1.90
N SER A 367 18.08 3.64 1.53
CA SER A 367 17.25 4.67 2.16
C SER A 367 15.75 4.41 2.07
N THR A 368 15.31 3.69 1.04
CA THR A 368 13.90 3.29 0.90
C THR A 368 13.62 2.04 1.74
N ALA A 369 14.52 1.06 1.74
CA ALA A 369 14.38 -0.16 2.51
C ALA A 369 14.34 0.07 4.03
N GLU A 370 15.04 1.10 4.55
CA GLU A 370 15.02 1.48 5.97
C GLU A 370 13.62 1.85 6.50
N LYS A 371 12.73 2.30 5.62
CA LYS A 371 11.35 2.68 5.97
C LYS A 371 10.47 1.45 6.26
N PHE A 372 10.83 0.29 5.71
CA PHE A 372 10.04 -0.92 5.81
C PHE A 372 10.05 -1.49 7.24
N LYS A 373 8.99 -2.23 7.60
CA LYS A 373 8.92 -2.96 8.87
C LYS A 373 8.47 -4.38 8.60
N VAL A 374 9.14 -5.35 9.22
CA VAL A 374 8.73 -6.76 9.14
C VAL A 374 7.32 -6.91 9.70
N GLY A 375 6.50 -7.70 9.01
CA GLY A 375 5.10 -7.91 9.34
C GLY A 375 4.13 -7.00 8.60
N MET A 376 4.54 -5.80 8.14
CA MET A 376 3.68 -4.89 7.35
C MET A 376 3.50 -5.38 5.90
N GLY A 377 2.41 -4.94 5.27
CA GLY A 377 1.93 -5.45 3.99
C GLY A 377 2.00 -4.40 2.91
N ILE A 378 2.24 -4.83 1.67
CA ILE A 378 2.31 -3.94 0.51
C ILE A 378 1.53 -4.58 -0.62
N GLY A 379 0.60 -3.83 -1.20
CA GLY A 379 -0.08 -4.14 -2.44
C GLY A 379 0.51 -3.34 -3.58
N ALA A 380 1.08 -4.04 -4.57
CA ALA A 380 1.71 -3.41 -5.72
C ALA A 380 1.69 -4.31 -6.96
N LEU A 381 2.17 -3.74 -8.07
CA LEU A 381 2.54 -4.49 -9.26
C LEU A 381 4.02 -4.89 -9.15
N TRP A 382 4.28 -6.19 -9.06
CA TRP A 382 5.59 -6.79 -8.93
C TRP A 382 6.07 -7.29 -10.29
N VAL A 383 7.25 -6.85 -10.70
CA VAL A 383 7.87 -7.29 -11.96
C VAL A 383 9.15 -8.05 -11.67
N ARG A 384 9.22 -9.29 -12.17
CA ARG A 384 10.42 -10.12 -12.06
C ARG A 384 11.49 -9.62 -13.02
N ILE A 385 12.72 -9.51 -12.54
CA ILE A 385 13.91 -9.33 -13.36
C ILE A 385 14.34 -10.71 -13.85
N ALA A 386 14.11 -11.00 -15.13
CA ALA A 386 14.47 -12.28 -15.75
C ALA A 386 15.69 -12.12 -16.65
N ARG A 387 16.56 -13.13 -16.68
CA ARG A 387 17.60 -13.22 -17.71
C ARG A 387 16.93 -13.52 -19.04
N ARG A 388 17.41 -12.91 -20.13
CA ARG A 388 16.90 -13.20 -21.48
C ARG A 388 17.10 -14.66 -21.86
N ALA A 389 18.28 -15.20 -21.56
CA ALA A 389 18.62 -16.59 -21.81
C ALA A 389 17.63 -17.56 -21.18
N ASP A 390 17.12 -17.29 -19.97
CA ASP A 390 16.17 -18.15 -19.26
C ASP A 390 14.79 -18.21 -19.95
N LEU A 391 14.47 -17.24 -20.80
CA LEU A 391 13.20 -17.18 -21.55
C LEU A 391 13.33 -17.78 -22.95
N GLU A 392 14.55 -17.90 -23.50
CA GLU A 392 14.83 -18.35 -24.86
C GLU A 392 15.11 -19.87 -24.97
N VAL A 393 15.24 -20.58 -23.84
CA VAL A 393 15.68 -22.00 -23.77
C VAL A 393 14.76 -22.99 -24.50
N GLU A 394 13.59 -22.58 -24.99
CA GLU A 394 12.69 -23.48 -25.75
C GLU A 394 13.25 -23.94 -27.12
N ALA A 395 14.42 -23.45 -27.58
CA ALA A 395 14.89 -23.65 -28.96
C ALA A 395 16.12 -24.57 -29.19
N LEU A 396 16.87 -25.00 -28.16
CA LEU A 396 18.08 -25.82 -28.38
C LEU A 396 18.23 -26.96 -27.36
N ASP A 397 18.51 -28.17 -27.85
CA ASP A 397 18.75 -29.38 -27.06
C ASP A 397 20.02 -29.25 -26.19
N ILE A 398 19.86 -28.87 -24.92
CA ILE A 398 20.95 -28.68 -23.95
C ILE A 398 21.25 -30.02 -23.25
N THR A 399 22.22 -30.77 -23.76
CA THR A 399 22.73 -32.00 -23.11
C THR A 399 24.04 -31.82 -22.34
N THR A 400 24.65 -30.63 -22.28
CA THR A 400 26.04 -30.50 -21.79
C THR A 400 26.36 -29.36 -20.82
N VAL A 401 25.38 -28.62 -20.27
CA VAL A 401 25.70 -27.52 -19.34
C VAL A 401 25.93 -28.03 -17.90
N SER A 402 27.11 -27.72 -17.38
CA SER A 402 27.69 -28.15 -16.10
C SER A 402 26.82 -27.82 -14.88
N SER A 403 26.67 -28.79 -13.98
CA SER A 403 25.84 -28.77 -12.76
C SER A 403 26.30 -27.79 -11.66
N LYS A 404 27.48 -27.18 -11.77
CA LYS A 404 28.08 -26.35 -10.69
C LYS A 404 27.52 -24.93 -10.56
N THR A 405 26.82 -24.40 -11.56
CA THR A 405 26.26 -23.02 -11.55
C THR A 405 24.81 -22.94 -11.03
N ARG A 406 24.18 -24.07 -10.67
CA ARG A 406 22.75 -24.14 -10.29
C ARG A 406 22.41 -23.51 -8.93
N THR A 407 23.39 -23.19 -8.09
CA THR A 407 23.22 -22.69 -6.71
C THR A 407 22.80 -21.21 -6.60
N LEU A 408 22.65 -20.48 -7.70
CA LEU A 408 22.38 -19.03 -7.67
C LEU A 408 21.04 -18.57 -8.29
N LYS A 409 20.01 -19.43 -8.41
CA LYS A 409 18.70 -19.00 -8.96
C LYS A 409 17.84 -18.19 -7.97
N LYS A 410 18.41 -17.21 -7.25
CA LYS A 410 17.59 -16.20 -6.54
C LYS A 410 17.06 -15.23 -7.58
N ARG A 411 15.73 -15.11 -7.65
CA ARG A 411 15.03 -14.20 -8.58
C ARG A 411 14.77 -12.87 -7.90
N TYR A 412 15.15 -11.80 -8.57
CA TYR A 412 14.90 -10.44 -8.11
C TYR A 412 13.67 -9.86 -8.76
N TRP A 413 13.02 -8.97 -8.04
CA TRP A 413 11.81 -8.28 -8.43
C TRP A 413 11.98 -6.78 -8.17
N PHE A 414 11.13 -5.98 -8.78
CA PHE A 414 10.99 -4.56 -8.47
C PHE A 414 9.51 -4.18 -8.48
N VAL A 415 9.21 -2.98 -7.96
CA VAL A 415 7.85 -2.44 -7.93
C VAL A 415 7.63 -1.61 -9.19
N ASP A 416 6.61 -1.92 -9.97
CA ASP A 416 6.18 -1.07 -11.07
C ASP A 416 5.01 -0.17 -10.64
N GLY A 417 5.06 1.10 -11.04
CA GLY A 417 4.03 2.09 -10.77
C GLY A 417 3.80 2.39 -9.28
N SER A 418 2.63 2.95 -8.98
CA SER A 418 2.24 3.29 -7.62
C SER A 418 1.77 2.07 -6.84
N VAL A 419 2.14 2.00 -5.55
CA VAL A 419 1.53 1.04 -4.63
C VAL A 419 0.05 1.34 -4.46
N PHE A 420 -0.79 0.31 -4.51
CA PHE A 420 -2.24 0.46 -4.31
C PHE A 420 -2.64 0.25 -2.83
N ALA A 421 -1.78 -0.39 -2.03
CA ALA A 421 -2.01 -0.56 -0.60
C ALA A 421 -0.70 -0.63 0.21
N VAL A 422 -0.73 -0.11 1.44
CA VAL A 422 0.25 -0.41 2.49
C VAL A 422 -0.53 -0.70 3.76
N LEU A 423 -0.32 -1.90 4.32
CA LEU A 423 -1.13 -2.47 5.40
C LEU A 423 -0.29 -2.63 6.67
N THR A 424 -0.92 -2.49 7.82
CA THR A 424 -0.29 -2.76 9.12
C THR A 424 -0.21 -4.26 9.41
N SER A 425 0.73 -4.67 10.26
CA SER A 425 0.92 -6.06 10.64
C SER A 425 -0.25 -6.64 11.42
N TYR A 426 -0.99 -5.79 12.14
CA TYR A 426 -2.12 -6.16 12.99
C TYR A 426 -3.45 -6.23 12.24
N TYR A 427 -3.48 -6.07 10.92
CA TYR A 427 -4.71 -6.16 10.13
C TYR A 427 -5.31 -7.59 10.09
N ILE A 428 -4.59 -8.61 10.57
CA ILE A 428 -4.99 -10.04 10.49
C ILE A 428 -5.28 -10.69 11.85
N VAL A 429 -5.16 -9.99 12.98
CA VAL A 429 -5.31 -10.64 14.30
C VAL A 429 -6.75 -10.62 14.80
#